data_AF-W7TSA2-F1
#
_entry.id   AF-W7TSA2-F1
#
_cell.length_a   1.000
_cell.length_b   1.000
_cell.length_c   1.000
_cell.angle_alpha   90.00
_cell.angle_beta   90.00
_cell.angle_gamma   90.00
#
_symmetry.space_group_name_H-M   'P 1'
#
loop_
_entity.id
_entity.type
_entity.pdbx_description
1 polymer ?
#
loop_
_entity_poly.entity_id
_entity_poly.type
_entity_poly.pdbx_seq_one_letter_code
_entity_poly.pdbx_strand_id
1 'polypeptide(L)'
;MDSLQAFVSQPLKGSAANPHNEALQGQIQRALDLICTVLTLFPLEMLALTFNGGKDACVVFHLVRLALRLRGVAEGEASGRLKVLYFSPEHGDFPEVISFMAKISEDYHVTYTTYPAGTSFKDGMRDLVEKQGLKAVFLGVRRGDPHSCAWKRGGETEG
;
A
#
# COMPACT_ATOMS: atom_id res chain seq x y z
N MET A 1 -9.05 -8.93 -15.95
CA MET A 1 -8.57 -7.66 -16.53
C MET A 1 -9.75 -6.73 -16.85
N ASP A 2 -10.87 -7.28 -17.30
CA ASP A 2 -12.08 -6.53 -17.66
C ASP A 2 -12.64 -5.64 -16.54
N SER A 3 -12.67 -6.11 -15.29
CA SER A 3 -13.15 -5.32 -14.14
C SER A 3 -12.27 -4.10 -13.82
N LEU A 4 -10.97 -4.17 -14.11
CA LEU A 4 -10.01 -3.09 -13.85
C LEU A 4 -10.18 -1.97 -14.88
N GLN A 5 -10.21 -2.33 -16.16
CA GLN A 5 -10.50 -1.36 -17.22
C GLN A 5 -11.89 -0.74 -17.03
N ALA A 6 -12.90 -1.55 -16.71
CA ALA A 6 -14.25 -1.06 -16.43
C ALA A 6 -14.29 -0.09 -15.23
N PHE A 7 -13.43 -0.24 -14.22
CA PHE A 7 -13.35 0.69 -13.10
C PHE A 7 -12.66 2.00 -13.51
N VAL A 8 -11.50 1.92 -14.15
CA VAL A 8 -10.71 3.12 -14.46
C VAL A 8 -11.33 3.96 -15.58
N SER A 9 -12.08 3.34 -16.49
CA SER A 9 -12.86 4.05 -17.51
C SER A 9 -14.10 4.77 -16.96
N GLN A 10 -14.46 4.58 -15.68
CA GLN A 10 -15.57 5.33 -15.10
C GLN A 10 -15.18 6.81 -14.89
N PRO A 11 -16.06 7.76 -15.24
CA PRO A 11 -15.85 9.16 -14.91
C PRO A 11 -15.69 9.33 -13.41
N LEU A 12 -14.67 10.10 -12.99
CA LEU A 12 -14.55 10.50 -11.59
C LEU A 12 -15.81 11.31 -11.20
N LYS A 13 -16.50 10.89 -10.14
CA LYS A 13 -17.72 11.57 -9.67
C LYS A 13 -17.42 13.05 -9.36
N GLY A 14 -18.24 13.94 -9.94
CA GLY A 14 -18.21 15.38 -9.62
C GLY A 14 -17.39 16.27 -10.54
N SER A 15 -17.01 15.83 -11.74
CA SER A 15 -16.19 16.67 -12.62
C SER A 15 -16.77 16.89 -14.02
N ALA A 16 -17.06 18.16 -14.32
CA ALA A 16 -16.90 18.68 -15.67
C ALA A 16 -15.45 18.43 -16.15
N ALA A 17 -15.22 18.28 -17.45
CA ALA A 17 -13.90 17.94 -18.01
C ALA A 17 -12.78 18.85 -17.48
N ASN A 18 -11.99 18.34 -16.53
CA ASN A 18 -10.83 19.00 -15.96
C ASN A 18 -9.60 18.20 -16.45
N PRO A 19 -8.65 18.79 -17.18
CA PRO A 19 -7.46 18.07 -17.67
C PRO A 19 -6.62 17.46 -16.54
N HIS A 20 -6.70 17.98 -15.31
CA HIS A 20 -6.09 17.36 -14.14
C HIS A 20 -6.68 15.98 -13.80
N ASN A 21 -7.92 15.72 -14.20
CA ASN A 21 -8.59 14.44 -13.94
C ASN A 21 -8.18 13.35 -14.91
N GLU A 22 -7.92 13.68 -16.18
CA GLU A 22 -7.37 12.72 -17.13
C GLU A 22 -5.95 12.29 -16.74
N ALA A 23 -5.12 13.26 -16.34
CA ALA A 23 -3.77 12.98 -15.84
C ALA A 23 -3.81 12.11 -14.57
N LEU A 24 -4.73 12.41 -13.64
CA LEU A 24 -4.96 11.63 -12.42
C LEU A 24 -5.45 10.21 -12.73
N GLN A 25 -6.42 10.05 -13.63
CA GLN A 25 -6.90 8.74 -14.09
C GLN A 25 -5.75 7.91 -14.67
N GLY A 26 -4.90 8.51 -15.51
CA GLY A 26 -3.71 7.85 -16.04
C GLY A 26 -2.70 7.45 -14.95
N GLN A 27 -2.56 8.22 -13.88
CA GLN A 27 -1.73 7.86 -12.73
C GLN A 27 -2.31 6.69 -11.93
N ILE A 28 -3.63 6.71 -11.69
CA ILE A 28 -4.36 5.63 -11.01
C ILE A 28 -4.24 4.33 -11.81
N GLN A 29 -4.45 4.38 -13.13
CA GLN A 29 -4.31 3.21 -14.02
C GLN A 29 -2.93 2.57 -13.86
N ARG A 30 -1.86 3.36 -14.02
CA ARG A 30 -0.48 2.84 -13.94
C ARG A 30 -0.14 2.26 -12.57
N ALA A 31 -0.67 2.87 -11.49
CA ALA A 31 -0.47 2.34 -10.15
C ALA A 31 -1.19 1.00 -9.97
N LEU A 32 -2.44 0.90 -10.43
CA LEU A 32 -3.22 -0.33 -10.39
C LEU A 32 -2.61 -1.44 -11.24
N ASP A 33 -2.10 -1.12 -12.44
CA ASP A 33 -1.42 -2.10 -13.31
C ASP A 33 -0.20 -2.71 -12.61
N LEU A 34 0.61 -1.88 -11.96
CA LEU A 34 1.77 -2.33 -11.19
C LEU A 34 1.35 -3.19 -9.99
N ILE A 35 0.35 -2.74 -9.23
CA ILE A 35 -0.18 -3.50 -8.08
C ILE A 35 -0.70 -4.85 -8.54
N CYS A 36 -1.53 -4.90 -9.59
CA CYS A 36 -2.06 -6.15 -10.14
C CYS A 36 -0.96 -7.07 -10.66
N THR A 37 0.11 -6.52 -11.25
CA THR A 37 1.29 -7.29 -11.67
C THR A 37 1.93 -7.96 -10.46
N VAL A 38 2.24 -7.21 -9.39
CA VAL A 38 2.84 -7.77 -8.16
C VAL A 38 1.94 -8.82 -7.53
N LEU A 39 0.64 -8.55 -7.44
CA LEU A 39 -0.36 -9.48 -6.92
C LEU A 39 -0.53 -10.76 -7.78
N THR A 40 -0.07 -10.75 -9.03
CA THR A 40 -0.05 -11.92 -9.93
C THR A 40 1.25 -12.71 -9.76
N LEU A 41 2.38 -12.03 -9.53
CA LEU A 41 3.69 -12.65 -9.37
C LEU A 41 3.87 -13.35 -8.02
N PHE A 42 3.25 -12.82 -6.96
CA PHE A 42 3.44 -13.32 -5.60
C PHE A 42 2.11 -13.56 -4.89
N PRO A 43 2.02 -14.65 -4.10
CA PRO A 43 0.89 -14.88 -3.22
C PRO A 43 0.86 -13.82 -2.09
N LEU A 44 -0.31 -13.51 -1.55
CA LEU A 44 -0.50 -12.41 -0.60
C LEU A 44 0.36 -12.56 0.67
N GLU A 45 0.62 -13.78 1.09
CA GLU A 45 1.41 -14.15 2.26
C GLU A 45 2.89 -13.72 2.12
N MET A 46 3.37 -13.62 0.88
CA MET A 46 4.71 -13.15 0.53
C MET A 46 4.76 -11.62 0.29
N LEU A 47 3.64 -10.93 0.48
CA LEU A 47 3.52 -9.50 0.28
C LEU A 47 3.30 -8.77 1.60
N ALA A 48 3.73 -7.52 1.63
CA ALA A 48 3.40 -6.60 2.70
C ALA A 48 3.09 -5.21 2.16
N LEU A 49 2.43 -4.40 2.98
CA LEU A 49 2.14 -3.00 2.73
C LEU A 49 2.56 -2.22 3.96
N THR A 50 3.36 -1.17 3.81
CA THR A 50 3.62 -0.26 4.95
C THR A 50 2.53 0.79 5.02
N PHE A 51 1.98 1.02 6.22
CA PHE A 51 0.93 2.01 6.42
C PHE A 51 1.15 2.78 7.71
N ASN A 52 1.45 4.08 7.59
CA ASN A 52 1.72 4.98 8.73
C ASN A 52 0.61 6.02 8.97
N GLY A 53 -0.53 5.89 8.29
CA GLY A 53 -1.62 6.86 8.37
C GLY A 53 -1.38 8.17 7.57
N GLY A 54 -0.22 8.31 6.92
CA GLY A 54 0.08 9.46 6.08
C GLY A 54 -0.65 9.43 4.72
N LYS A 55 -0.84 10.60 4.10
CA LYS A 55 -1.57 10.74 2.82
C LYS A 55 -1.11 9.79 1.71
N ASP A 56 0.20 9.56 1.61
CA ASP A 56 0.80 8.74 0.55
C ASP A 56 0.57 7.26 0.78
N ALA A 57 0.79 6.81 2.01
CA ALA A 57 0.47 5.46 2.42
C ALA A 57 -1.05 5.19 2.31
N CYS A 58 -1.92 6.16 2.60
CA CYS A 58 -3.38 6.06 2.40
C CYS A 58 -3.75 5.82 0.95
N VAL A 59 -3.18 6.57 0.01
CA VAL A 59 -3.46 6.37 -1.42
C VAL A 59 -3.04 4.96 -1.83
N VAL A 60 -1.83 4.52 -1.47
CA VAL A 60 -1.36 3.15 -1.80
C VAL A 60 -2.24 2.08 -1.15
N PHE A 61 -2.60 2.24 0.12
CA PHE A 61 -3.51 1.33 0.85
C PHE A 61 -4.85 1.16 0.11
N HIS A 62 -5.50 2.27 -0.27
CA HIS A 62 -6.77 2.21 -0.97
C HIS A 62 -6.65 1.60 -2.37
N LEU A 63 -5.56 1.87 -3.11
CA LEU A 63 -5.32 1.26 -4.42
C LEU A 63 -5.07 -0.25 -4.32
N VAL A 64 -4.32 -0.71 -3.31
CA VAL A 64 -4.12 -2.15 -3.05
C VAL A 64 -5.44 -2.82 -2.69
N ARG A 65 -6.23 -2.22 -1.80
CA ARG A 65 -7.56 -2.76 -1.42
C ARG A 65 -8.49 -2.85 -2.62
N LEU A 66 -8.52 -1.81 -3.45
CA LEU A 66 -9.31 -1.81 -4.69
C LEU A 66 -8.86 -2.93 -5.63
N ALA A 67 -7.54 -3.09 -5.86
CA ALA A 67 -7.02 -4.14 -6.73
C ALA A 67 -7.38 -5.55 -6.22
N LEU A 68 -7.32 -5.78 -4.91
CA LEU A 68 -7.74 -7.04 -4.28
C LEU A 68 -9.23 -7.31 -4.51
N ARG A 69 -10.08 -6.30 -4.26
CA ARG A 69 -11.53 -6.39 -4.49
C ARG A 69 -11.87 -6.68 -5.96
N LEU A 70 -11.18 -6.03 -6.89
CA LEU A 70 -11.36 -6.26 -8.34
C LEU A 70 -10.93 -7.67 -8.79
N ARG A 71 -10.10 -8.36 -7.99
CA ARG A 71 -9.72 -9.77 -8.19
C ARG A 71 -10.63 -10.75 -7.44
N GLY A 72 -11.68 -10.26 -6.76
CA GLY A 72 -12.61 -11.09 -6.01
C GLY A 72 -12.12 -11.50 -4.62
N VAL A 73 -11.03 -10.92 -4.12
CA VAL A 73 -10.55 -11.16 -2.75
C VAL A 73 -11.40 -10.33 -1.79
N ALA A 74 -12.08 -10.99 -0.85
CA ALA A 74 -12.87 -10.32 0.17
C ALA A 74 -11.96 -9.59 1.18
N GLU A 75 -12.44 -8.50 1.78
CA GLU A 75 -11.63 -7.69 2.71
C GLU A 75 -11.13 -8.49 3.93
N GLY A 76 -11.98 -9.36 4.50
CA GLY A 76 -11.57 -10.26 5.59
C GLY A 76 -10.53 -11.31 5.17
N GLU A 77 -10.57 -11.77 3.91
CA GLU A 77 -9.57 -12.69 3.38
C GLU A 77 -8.22 -11.97 3.19
N ALA A 78 -8.26 -10.74 2.68
CA ALA A 78 -7.07 -9.92 2.50
C ALA A 78 -6.36 -9.64 3.83
N SER A 79 -7.08 -9.27 4.90
CA SER A 79 -6.46 -8.93 6.18
C SER A 79 -5.76 -10.12 6.87
N GLY A 80 -6.14 -11.35 6.55
CA GLY A 80 -5.47 -12.55 7.08
C GLY A 80 -4.21 -12.94 6.32
N ARG A 81 -4.03 -12.42 5.09
CA ARG A 81 -3.00 -12.90 4.15
C ARG A 81 -1.97 -11.83 3.81
N LEU A 82 -2.42 -10.60 3.56
CA LEU A 82 -1.55 -9.45 3.28
C LEU A 82 -1.17 -8.76 4.59
N LYS A 83 0.13 -8.69 4.88
CA LYS A 83 0.63 -8.04 6.10
C LYS A 83 0.62 -6.53 5.93
N VAL A 84 -0.05 -5.82 6.84
CA VAL A 84 0.02 -4.36 6.91
C VAL A 84 0.98 -3.98 8.03
N LEU A 85 2.13 -3.42 7.69
CA LEU A 85 3.22 -3.14 8.60
C LEU A 85 3.15 -1.70 9.09
N TYR A 86 3.33 -1.52 10.40
CA TYR A 86 3.44 -0.24 11.04
C TYR A 86 4.73 -0.15 11.84
N PHE A 87 5.52 0.91 11.65
CA PHE A 87 6.75 1.15 12.41
C PHE A 87 6.53 2.35 13.31
N SER A 88 6.47 2.12 14.62
CA SER A 88 6.21 3.17 15.59
C SER A 88 7.42 4.12 15.68
N PRO A 89 7.22 5.45 15.62
CA PRO A 89 8.31 6.42 15.78
C PRO A 89 8.80 6.46 17.23
N GLU A 90 10.06 6.88 17.43
CA GLU A 90 10.69 6.96 18.76
C GLU A 90 10.00 7.94 19.70
N HIS A 91 9.53 9.07 19.17
CA HIS A 91 8.88 10.12 19.95
C HIS A 91 7.38 9.89 20.14
N GLY A 92 6.86 8.73 19.72
CA GLY A 92 5.44 8.43 19.70
C GLY A 92 4.70 9.15 18.57
N ASP A 93 3.46 8.72 18.34
CA ASP A 93 2.59 9.28 17.32
C ASP A 93 1.74 10.42 17.84
N PHE A 94 1.38 11.30 16.91
CA PHE A 94 0.31 12.26 17.15
C PHE A 94 -1.01 11.53 17.43
N PRO A 95 -1.81 11.97 18.42
CA PRO A 95 -3.10 11.36 18.76
C PRO A 95 -4.05 11.23 17.57
N GLU A 96 -3.99 12.17 16.63
CA GLU A 96 -4.77 12.18 15.39
C GLU A 96 -4.39 11.02 14.48
N VAL A 97 -3.11 10.66 14.40
CA VAL A 97 -2.63 9.50 13.61
C VAL A 97 -3.11 8.21 14.26
N ILE A 98 -3.00 8.08 15.59
CA ILE A 98 -3.48 6.90 16.32
C ILE A 98 -4.97 6.71 16.09
N SER A 99 -5.76 7.78 16.24
CA SER A 99 -7.21 7.76 16.04
C SER A 99 -7.58 7.41 14.59
N PHE A 100 -6.82 7.94 13.62
CA PHE A 100 -7.01 7.62 12.22
C PHE A 100 -6.67 6.16 11.88
N MET A 101 -5.56 5.65 12.39
CA MET A 101 -5.15 4.24 12.22
C MET A 101 -6.20 3.28 12.82
N ALA A 102 -6.72 3.61 14.00
CA ALA A 102 -7.80 2.85 14.65
C ALA A 102 -9.06 2.85 13.78
N LYS A 103 -9.46 4.01 13.25
CA LYS A 103 -10.60 4.11 12.33
C LYS A 103 -10.41 3.27 11.07
N ILE A 104 -9.22 3.29 10.43
CA ILE A 104 -8.93 2.46 9.25
C ILE A 104 -8.99 0.97 9.58
N SER A 105 -8.53 0.58 10.77
CA SER A 105 -8.61 -0.81 11.24
C SER A 105 -10.06 -1.26 11.39
N GLU A 106 -10.92 -0.41 11.96
CA GLU A 106 -12.35 -0.68 12.14
C GLU A 106 -13.10 -0.72 10.80
N ASP A 107 -12.96 0.33 9.98
CA ASP A 107 -13.68 0.51 8.71
C ASP A 107 -13.37 -0.59 7.68
N TYR A 108 -12.14 -1.14 7.71
CA TYR A 108 -11.66 -2.08 6.69
C TYR A 108 -11.19 -3.42 7.25
N HIS A 109 -11.43 -3.67 8.54
CA HIS A 109 -11.04 -4.90 9.25
C HIS A 109 -9.56 -5.26 9.07
N VAL A 110 -8.68 -4.26 9.14
CA VAL A 110 -7.24 -4.41 8.94
C VAL A 110 -6.53 -4.61 10.27
N THR A 111 -5.69 -5.65 10.33
CA THR A 111 -4.77 -5.87 11.44
C THR A 111 -3.37 -5.36 11.10
N TYR A 112 -2.82 -4.50 11.95
CA TYR A 112 -1.45 -4.00 11.81
C TYR A 112 -0.44 -4.92 12.50
N THR A 113 0.65 -5.23 11.82
CA THR A 113 1.88 -5.76 12.44
C THR A 113 2.74 -4.57 12.86
N THR A 114 2.72 -4.27 14.16
CA THR A 114 3.43 -3.12 14.73
C THR A 114 4.83 -3.49 15.17
N TYR A 115 5.83 -2.77 14.67
CA TYR A 115 7.20 -2.78 15.14
C TYR A 115 7.39 -1.66 16.16
N PRO A 116 7.96 -1.96 17.35
CA PRO A 116 8.14 -0.98 18.41
C PRO A 116 9.21 0.05 18.03
N ALA A 117 9.15 1.19 18.72
CA ALA A 117 10.17 2.24 18.66
C ALA A 117 11.59 1.67 18.81
N GLY A 118 12.52 2.19 18.00
CA GLY A 118 13.90 1.72 17.92
C GLY A 118 14.13 0.54 16.96
N THR A 119 13.08 -0.07 16.40
CA THR A 119 13.24 -1.04 15.32
C THR A 119 13.45 -0.31 14.00
N SER A 120 14.63 -0.45 13.39
CA SER A 120 14.87 0.15 12.08
C SER A 120 14.01 -0.54 11.00
N PHE A 121 13.65 0.20 9.96
CA PHE A 121 12.94 -0.37 8.82
C PHE A 121 13.71 -1.57 8.23
N LYS A 122 15.04 -1.45 8.06
CA LYS A 122 15.89 -2.53 7.54
C LYS A 122 15.82 -3.79 8.41
N ASP A 123 15.82 -3.65 9.73
CA ASP A 123 15.75 -4.78 10.65
C ASP A 123 14.39 -5.46 10.61
N GLY A 124 13.30 -4.70 10.62
CA GLY A 124 11.95 -5.25 10.49
C GLY A 124 11.77 -5.99 9.17
N MET A 125 12.33 -5.46 8.07
CA MET A 125 12.27 -6.10 6.77
C MET A 125 13.07 -7.40 6.70
N ARG A 126 14.28 -7.43 7.28
CA ARG A 126 15.14 -8.63 7.30
C ARG A 126 14.40 -9.83 7.90
N ASP A 127 13.75 -9.63 9.05
CA ASP A 127 13.00 -10.69 9.72
C ASP A 127 11.85 -11.23 8.85
N LEU A 128 11.15 -10.36 8.11
CA LEU A 128 10.06 -10.79 7.23
C LEU A 128 10.57 -11.56 6.00
N VAL A 129 11.70 -11.15 5.44
CA VAL A 129 12.31 -11.84 4.29
C VAL A 129 12.82 -13.23 4.72
N GLU A 130 13.58 -13.29 5.81
CA GLU A 130 14.24 -14.53 6.25
C GLU A 130 13.26 -15.53 6.86
N LYS A 131 12.35 -15.07 7.74
CA LYS A 131 11.49 -15.96 8.53
C LYS A 131 10.13 -16.19 7.90
N GLN A 132 9.64 -15.24 7.10
CA GLN A 132 8.29 -15.29 6.56
C GLN A 132 8.24 -15.30 5.03
N GLY A 133 9.40 -15.38 4.36
CA GLY A 133 9.49 -15.52 2.91
C GLY A 133 8.98 -14.32 2.13
N LEU A 134 9.02 -13.12 2.71
CA LEU A 134 8.56 -11.90 2.06
C LEU A 134 9.34 -11.63 0.76
N LYS A 135 8.61 -11.28 -0.31
CA LYS A 135 9.17 -11.03 -1.65
C LYS A 135 9.00 -9.60 -2.14
N ALA A 136 7.93 -8.91 -1.73
CA ALA A 136 7.70 -7.54 -2.14
C ALA A 136 6.90 -6.75 -1.10
N VAL A 137 7.13 -5.44 -1.09
CA VAL A 137 6.43 -4.50 -0.21
C VAL A 137 5.90 -3.32 -1.01
N PHE A 138 4.64 -2.99 -0.77
CA PHE A 138 4.04 -1.74 -1.23
C PHE A 138 4.41 -0.60 -0.27
N LEU A 139 5.03 0.45 -0.81
CA LEU A 139 5.49 1.62 -0.05
C LEU A 139 4.86 2.90 -0.61
N GLY A 140 4.37 3.76 0.29
CA GLY A 140 3.84 5.08 -0.05
C GLY A 140 4.92 6.15 -0.16
N VAL A 141 5.90 5.97 -1.04
CA VAL A 141 7.01 6.92 -1.26
C VAL A 141 6.94 7.58 -2.63
N ARG A 142 7.32 8.86 -2.71
CA ARG A 142 7.40 9.65 -3.94
C ARG A 142 8.86 9.85 -4.35
N ARG A 143 9.08 10.05 -5.66
CA ARG A 143 10.40 10.29 -6.27
C ARG A 143 11.16 11.53 -5.73
N GLY A 144 10.47 12.40 -4.99
CA GLY A 144 11.05 13.60 -4.37
C GLY A 144 11.29 13.48 -2.87
N ASP A 145 10.94 12.34 -2.26
CA ASP A 145 11.13 12.16 -0.82
C ASP A 145 12.62 11.94 -0.52
N PRO A 146 13.11 12.35 0.68
CA PRO A 146 14.46 12.04 1.11
C PRO A 146 14.74 10.54 1.01
N HIS A 147 15.91 10.16 0.50
CA HIS A 147 16.33 8.76 0.28
C HIS A 147 15.55 7.98 -0.79
N SER A 148 14.63 8.60 -1.54
CA SER A 148 13.87 7.95 -2.62
C SER A 148 14.65 7.79 -3.93
N CYS A 149 15.81 8.45 -4.07
CA CYS A 149 16.60 8.49 -5.30
C CYS A 149 17.14 7.13 -5.76
N ALA A 150 17.30 6.16 -4.85
CA ALA A 150 17.71 4.79 -5.17
C ALA A 150 16.54 3.87 -5.58
N TRP A 151 15.28 4.30 -5.37
CA TRP A 151 14.12 3.44 -5.56
C TRP A 151 13.59 3.53 -6.99
N LYS A 152 13.61 2.40 -7.70
CA LYS A 152 12.94 2.27 -9.01
C LYS A 152 11.56 1.65 -8.81
N ARG A 153 10.58 1.99 -9.65
CA ARG A 153 9.29 1.27 -9.68
C ARG A 153 9.56 -0.18 -10.04
N GLY A 154 9.21 -1.11 -9.15
CA GLY A 154 9.57 -2.53 -9.29
C GLY A 154 11.07 -2.79 -9.17
N GLY A 155 11.83 -1.89 -8.54
CA GLY A 155 13.26 -2.07 -8.31
C GLY A 155 13.53 -3.00 -7.13
N GLU A 156 14.56 -3.82 -7.27
CA GLU A 156 15.14 -4.59 -6.16
C GLU A 156 15.81 -3.62 -5.16
N THR A 157 15.74 -3.95 -3.87
CA THR A 157 16.53 -3.26 -2.84
C THR A 157 17.94 -3.82 -2.86
N GLU A 158 18.97 -2.95 -2.84
CA GLU A 158 20.35 -3.39 -2.58
C GLU A 158 20.42 -4.01 -1.17
N GLY A 159 21.04 -5.19 -1.06
CA GLY A 159 21.12 -6.00 0.18
C GLY A 159 21.86 -5.31 1.33
#